data_AF-A0A7S3MG73-F1
#
_entry.id   AF-A0A7S3MG73-F1
#
_cell.length_a   1.000
_cell.length_b   1.000
_cell.length_c   1.000
_cell.angle_alpha   90.00
_cell.angle_beta   90.00
_cell.angle_gamma   90.00
#
_symmetry.space_group_name_H-M   'P 1'
#
loop_
_entity.id
_entity.type
_entity.pdbx_description
1 polymer ?
#
loop_
_entity_poly.entity_id
_entity_poly.type
_entity_poly.pdbx_seq_one_letter_code
_entity_poly.pdbx_strand_id
1 'polypeptide(L)'
;VRLLCRHIEAGGVGRRRFQAFMQQYFAVVKGIAITDAFDISVAKTIRKAELEEVIELLEGPQTDTKSSIVRIRGKSLADGKEGWISLKGNQGTPFLQEVEKPFYWIQEDMPLEQNFKSEGSAGLVRSLKADEVLELVEGPRKETYEP
;
A
#
# COMPACT_ATOMS: atom_id res chain seq x y z
N VAL A 1 16.33 0.69 10.14
CA VAL A 1 17.14 1.62 9.32
C VAL A 1 17.77 2.68 10.23
N ARG A 2 19.11 2.71 10.34
CA ARG A 2 19.84 3.68 11.17
C ARG A 2 20.12 4.91 10.31
N LEU A 3 19.56 6.07 10.67
CA LEU A 3 19.77 7.31 9.92
C LEU A 3 21.21 7.79 10.08
N LEU A 4 21.86 8.09 8.95
CA LEU A 4 23.25 8.53 8.88
C LEU A 4 23.42 9.98 9.38
N CYS A 5 22.39 10.81 9.24
CA CYS A 5 22.37 12.18 9.74
C CYS A 5 21.24 12.37 10.77
N ARG A 6 21.56 13.02 11.90
CA ARG A 6 20.63 13.31 13.01
C ARG A 6 20.18 14.77 13.05
N HIS A 7 20.69 15.61 12.15
CA HIS A 7 20.36 17.03 12.09
C HIS A 7 19.76 17.35 10.72
N ILE A 8 18.55 17.93 10.74
CA ILE A 8 17.85 18.36 9.54
C ILE A 8 17.91 19.89 9.56
N GLU A 9 18.75 20.48 8.72
CA GLU A 9 18.85 21.93 8.62
C GLU A 9 17.57 22.54 8.01
N ALA A 10 17.42 23.87 8.11
CA ALA A 10 16.37 24.60 7.43
C ALA A 10 16.56 24.47 5.90
N GLY A 11 15.89 23.49 5.30
CA GLY A 11 16.08 23.07 3.90
C GLY A 11 16.33 21.57 3.72
N GLY A 12 16.57 20.83 4.81
CA GLY A 12 16.78 19.39 4.79
C GLY A 12 15.50 18.58 4.53
N VAL A 13 15.66 17.37 4.00
CA VAL A 13 14.55 16.45 3.77
C VAL A 13 14.24 15.70 5.07
N GLY A 14 13.10 16.05 5.70
CA GLY A 14 12.53 15.32 6.84
C GLY A 14 12.38 13.82 6.56
N ARG A 15 12.46 12.94 7.57
CA ARG A 15 12.26 11.49 7.39
C ARG A 15 11.03 11.15 6.55
N ARG A 16 9.90 11.81 6.81
CA ARG A 16 8.65 11.66 6.04
C ARG A 16 8.80 12.08 4.58
N ARG A 17 9.42 13.23 4.31
CA ARG A 17 9.68 13.71 2.94
C ARG A 17 10.65 12.80 2.19
N PHE A 18 11.65 12.24 2.88
CA PHE A 18 12.60 11.33 2.27
C PHE A 18 11.94 9.99 1.95
N GLN A 19 11.13 9.45 2.87
CA GLN A 19 10.33 8.26 2.60
C GLN A 19 9.35 8.47 1.44
N ALA A 20 8.69 9.62 1.37
CA ALA A 20 7.79 9.98 0.27
C ALA A 20 8.53 10.12 -1.09
N PHE A 21 9.83 10.40 -1.09
CA PHE A 21 10.65 10.40 -2.30
C PHE A 21 11.06 8.99 -2.74
N MET A 22 11.16 8.05 -1.79
CA MET A 22 11.69 6.70 -2.03
C MET A 22 10.61 5.65 -2.28
N GLN A 23 9.38 5.89 -1.82
CA GLN A 23 8.26 4.97 -1.95
C GLN A 23 7.11 5.65 -2.69
N GLN A 24 6.67 5.04 -3.79
CA GLN A 24 5.55 5.52 -4.58
C GLN A 24 4.33 4.62 -4.35
N TYR A 25 3.16 5.23 -4.16
CA TYR A 25 1.91 4.53 -3.89
C TYR A 25 0.85 4.92 -4.90
N PHE A 26 -0.06 3.98 -5.17
CA PHE A 26 -1.19 4.19 -6.05
C PHE A 26 -2.47 3.73 -5.36
N ALA A 27 -3.53 4.53 -5.46
CA ALA A 27 -4.88 4.11 -5.12
C ALA A 27 -5.58 3.58 -6.37
N VAL A 28 -6.33 2.49 -6.20
CA VAL A 28 -7.19 1.94 -7.24
C VAL A 28 -8.41 2.83 -7.41
N VAL A 29 -8.53 3.49 -8.57
CA VAL A 29 -9.68 4.34 -8.92
C VAL A 29 -10.73 3.59 -9.74
N LYS A 30 -10.39 2.39 -10.22
CA LYS A 30 -11.32 1.47 -10.87
C LYS A 30 -10.82 0.04 -10.68
N GLY A 31 -11.69 -0.85 -10.21
CA GLY A 31 -11.32 -2.22 -9.90
C GLY A 31 -10.61 -2.93 -11.06
N ILE A 32 -9.47 -3.56 -10.77
CA ILE A 32 -8.51 -4.06 -11.77
C ILE A 32 -7.88 -5.38 -11.30
N ALA A 33 -7.51 -6.25 -12.23
CA ALA A 33 -6.86 -7.52 -11.90
C ALA A 33 -5.39 -7.31 -11.50
N ILE A 34 -4.97 -7.99 -10.43
CA ILE A 34 -3.58 -8.25 -10.10
C ILE A 34 -3.20 -9.59 -10.75
N THR A 35 -2.14 -9.62 -11.55
CA THR A 35 -1.70 -10.84 -12.25
C THR A 35 -0.30 -11.27 -11.85
N ASP A 36 0.02 -12.55 -12.01
CA ASP A 36 1.32 -13.13 -11.65
C ASP A 36 2.45 -12.79 -12.63
N ALA A 37 2.12 -12.42 -13.88
CA ALA A 37 3.08 -12.06 -14.93
C ALA A 37 2.79 -10.71 -15.60
N PHE A 38 3.85 -10.12 -16.18
CA PHE A 38 3.80 -8.85 -16.92
C PHE A 38 3.05 -8.96 -18.25
N ASP A 39 3.26 -10.04 -18.98
CA ASP A 39 2.59 -10.29 -20.26
C ASP A 39 1.18 -10.81 -20.02
N ILE A 40 0.17 -9.99 -20.34
CA ILE A 40 -1.25 -10.30 -20.11
C ILE A 40 -1.67 -11.59 -20.84
N SER A 41 -1.03 -11.95 -21.94
CA SER A 41 -1.41 -13.12 -22.75
C SER A 41 -1.17 -14.47 -22.06
N VAL A 42 -0.25 -14.50 -21.09
CA VAL A 42 0.11 -15.71 -20.33
C VAL A 42 -0.14 -15.59 -18.83
N ALA A 43 -0.47 -14.39 -18.36
CA ALA A 43 -0.64 -14.11 -16.94
C ALA A 43 -1.95 -14.68 -16.40
N LYS A 44 -1.91 -15.15 -15.15
CA LYS A 44 -3.08 -15.57 -14.38
C LYS A 44 -3.46 -14.47 -13.40
N THR A 45 -4.77 -14.30 -13.22
CA THR A 45 -5.30 -13.39 -12.19
C THR A 45 -5.07 -13.99 -10.81
N ILE A 46 -4.32 -13.29 -9.97
CA ILE A 46 -4.15 -13.60 -8.55
C ILE A 46 -5.44 -13.26 -7.81
N ARG A 47 -5.94 -12.04 -8.02
CA ARG A 47 -7.26 -11.55 -7.59
C ARG A 47 -7.57 -10.21 -8.25
N LYS A 48 -8.75 -9.68 -7.97
CA LYS A 48 -9.11 -8.29 -8.29
C LYS A 48 -8.72 -7.37 -7.13
N ALA A 49 -8.14 -6.21 -7.46
CA ALA A 49 -7.97 -5.08 -6.57
C ALA A 49 -9.23 -4.23 -6.59
N GLU A 50 -9.71 -3.84 -5.41
CA GLU A 50 -10.97 -3.12 -5.24
C GLU A 50 -10.74 -1.60 -5.22
N LEU A 51 -11.83 -0.83 -5.40
CA LEU A 51 -11.77 0.63 -5.35
C LEU A 51 -11.16 1.10 -4.01
N GLU A 52 -10.35 2.16 -4.06
CA GLU A 52 -9.61 2.75 -2.93
C GLU A 52 -8.52 1.87 -2.32
N GLU A 53 -8.29 0.66 -2.84
CA GLU A 53 -7.17 -0.19 -2.43
C GLU A 53 -5.83 0.47 -2.77
N VAL A 54 -4.91 0.49 -1.81
CA VAL A 54 -3.59 1.11 -1.97
C VAL A 54 -2.55 0.06 -2.36
N ILE A 55 -1.78 0.37 -3.41
CA ILE A 55 -0.71 -0.44 -3.99
C ILE A 55 0.63 0.29 -3.81
N GLU A 56 1.59 -0.35 -3.16
CA GLU A 56 2.99 0.08 -3.15
C GLU A 56 3.66 -0.31 -4.47
N LEU A 57 4.32 0.63 -5.13
CA LEU A 57 5.11 0.36 -6.34
C LEU A 57 6.39 -0.39 -5.98
N LEU A 58 6.59 -1.55 -6.59
CA LEU A 58 7.84 -2.33 -6.48
C LEU A 58 8.69 -2.24 -7.75
N GLU A 59 8.05 -2.18 -8.93
CA GLU A 59 8.74 -2.15 -10.21
C GLU A 59 7.91 -1.43 -11.29
N GLY A 60 8.60 -0.71 -12.17
CA GLY A 60 8.00 0.04 -13.27
C GLY A 60 7.85 1.53 -12.98
N PRO A 61 7.04 2.27 -13.75
CA PRO A 61 6.14 1.80 -14.80
C PRO A 61 6.87 1.23 -16.04
N GLN A 62 6.33 0.16 -16.62
CA GLN A 62 6.80 -0.45 -17.87
C GLN A 62 5.67 -0.53 -18.90
N THR A 63 5.99 -0.31 -20.17
CA THR A 63 5.01 -0.40 -21.27
C THR A 63 5.11 -1.78 -21.91
N ASP A 64 4.01 -2.54 -21.89
CA ASP A 64 3.87 -3.74 -22.69
C ASP A 64 3.62 -3.34 -24.14
N THR A 65 4.61 -3.54 -25.00
CA THR A 65 4.55 -3.15 -26.42
C THR A 65 3.51 -3.95 -27.21
N LYS A 66 3.16 -5.16 -26.77
CA LYS A 66 2.16 -5.99 -27.46
C LYS A 66 0.75 -5.45 -27.23
N SER A 67 0.44 -5.04 -26.00
CA SER A 67 -0.88 -4.53 -25.63
C SER A 67 -0.98 -3.01 -25.60
N SER A 68 0.15 -2.30 -25.71
CA SER A 68 0.28 -0.85 -25.53
C SER A 68 -0.24 -0.35 -24.16
N ILE A 69 -0.13 -1.19 -23.13
CA ILE A 69 -0.59 -0.91 -21.77
C ILE A 69 0.60 -0.63 -20.86
N VAL A 70 0.48 0.37 -20.01
CA VAL A 70 1.47 0.65 -18.96
C VAL A 70 1.11 -0.13 -17.72
N ARG A 71 2.05 -0.92 -17.20
CA ARG A 71 1.89 -1.76 -16.01
C ARG A 71 2.95 -1.45 -14.97
N ILE A 72 2.62 -1.77 -13.74
CA ILE A 72 3.53 -1.75 -12.60
C ILE A 72 3.50 -3.11 -11.90
N ARG A 73 4.59 -3.51 -11.27
CA ARG A 73 4.57 -4.56 -10.24
C ARG A 73 4.39 -3.87 -8.91
N GLY A 74 3.39 -4.27 -8.15
CA GLY A 74 3.08 -3.64 -6.88
C GLY A 74 2.65 -4.62 -5.82
N LYS A 75 2.72 -4.17 -4.56
CA LYS A 75 2.24 -4.88 -3.39
C LYS A 75 0.97 -4.23 -2.87
N SER A 76 -0.09 -5.00 -2.76
CA SER A 76 -1.33 -4.54 -2.11
C SER A 76 -1.10 -4.34 -0.61
N LEU A 77 -1.52 -3.20 -0.08
CA LEU A 77 -1.57 -2.98 1.36
C LEU A 77 -2.76 -3.70 2.01
N ALA A 78 -3.79 -4.09 1.28
CA ALA A 78 -4.96 -4.75 1.87
C ALA A 78 -4.68 -6.17 2.38
N ASP A 79 -3.79 -6.90 1.69
CA ASP A 79 -3.51 -8.32 1.95
C ASP A 79 -2.06 -8.75 1.70
N GLY A 80 -1.17 -7.79 1.40
CA GLY A 80 0.25 -8.04 1.16
C GLY A 80 0.58 -8.76 -0.16
N LYS A 81 -0.39 -9.05 -1.03
CA LYS A 81 -0.13 -9.76 -2.28
C LYS A 81 0.61 -8.91 -3.30
N GLU A 82 1.58 -9.50 -3.96
CA GLU A 82 2.36 -8.87 -5.02
C GLU A 82 1.92 -9.36 -6.40
N GLY A 83 1.95 -8.46 -7.39
CA GLY A 83 1.74 -8.82 -8.78
C GLY A 83 1.74 -7.63 -9.72
N TRP A 84 1.48 -7.91 -10.99
CA TRP A 84 1.42 -6.93 -12.06
C TRP A 84 0.01 -6.34 -12.20
N ILE A 85 -0.08 -5.03 -12.27
CA ILE A 85 -1.33 -4.27 -12.34
C ILE A 85 -1.20 -3.21 -13.44
N SER A 86 -2.25 -3.04 -14.23
CA SER A 86 -2.29 -2.02 -15.29
C SER A 86 -2.56 -0.65 -14.67
N LEU A 87 -1.73 0.34 -15.00
CA LEU A 87 -1.87 1.71 -14.50
C LEU A 87 -2.99 2.44 -15.23
N LYS A 88 -3.08 2.24 -16.55
CA LYS A 88 -4.13 2.77 -17.43
C LYS A 88 -4.50 1.75 -18.51
N GLY A 89 -5.74 1.75 -18.95
CA GLY A 89 -6.20 0.94 -20.08
C GLY A 89 -5.64 1.41 -21.42
N ASN A 90 -5.86 0.61 -22.47
CA ASN A 90 -5.45 0.93 -23.85
C ASN A 90 -6.04 2.25 -24.38
N GLN A 91 -7.21 2.66 -23.89
CA GLN A 91 -7.87 3.93 -24.23
C GLN A 91 -7.51 5.08 -23.26
N GLY A 92 -6.53 4.88 -22.37
CA GLY A 92 -6.05 5.90 -21.44
C GLY A 92 -6.83 6.05 -20.13
N THR A 93 -7.95 5.34 -19.96
CA THR A 93 -8.70 5.35 -18.68
C THR A 93 -7.81 4.85 -17.54
N PRO A 94 -7.59 5.65 -16.48
CA PRO A 94 -6.76 5.24 -15.35
C PRO A 94 -7.46 4.16 -14.51
N PHE A 95 -6.69 3.16 -14.09
CA PHE A 95 -7.09 2.22 -13.03
C PHE A 95 -6.42 2.56 -11.71
N LEU A 96 -5.25 3.18 -11.78
CA LEU A 96 -4.43 3.60 -10.65
C LEU A 96 -4.19 5.10 -10.71
N GLN A 97 -4.26 5.75 -9.55
CA GLN A 97 -3.90 7.15 -9.36
C GLN A 97 -2.82 7.24 -8.29
N GLU A 98 -1.77 8.01 -8.56
CA GLU A 98 -0.69 8.24 -7.59
C GLU A 98 -1.23 8.95 -6.33
N VAL A 99 -0.83 8.44 -5.17
CA VAL A 99 -1.22 8.97 -3.86
C VAL A 99 -0.01 9.00 -2.93
N GLU A 100 -0.08 9.82 -1.89
CA GLU A 100 0.90 9.76 -0.82
C GLU A 100 0.75 8.47 -0.02
N LYS A 101 1.83 8.07 0.67
CA LYS A 101 1.79 6.95 1.59
C LYS A 101 0.73 7.19 2.67
N PRO A 102 -0.20 6.25 2.91
CA PRO A 102 -1.23 6.42 3.92
C PRO A 102 -0.65 6.43 5.34
N PHE A 103 -1.06 7.43 6.12
CA PHE A 103 -0.81 7.53 7.56
C PHE A 103 -2.14 7.73 8.28
N TYR A 104 -2.25 7.16 9.48
CA TYR A 104 -3.37 7.38 10.38
C TYR A 104 -2.88 8.09 11.63
N TRP A 105 -3.78 8.81 12.29
CA TRP A 105 -3.52 9.36 13.62
C TRP A 105 -4.53 8.77 14.60
N ILE A 106 -4.08 8.63 15.84
CA ILE A 106 -4.87 8.02 16.91
C ILE A 106 -5.78 9.08 17.51
N GLN A 107 -7.09 8.89 17.44
CA GLN A 107 -8.05 9.85 17.98
C GLN A 107 -8.14 9.79 19.50
N GLU A 108 -8.07 8.58 20.06
CA GLU A 108 -8.18 8.31 21.49
C GLU A 108 -7.20 7.22 21.90
N ASP A 109 -6.76 7.26 23.17
CA ASP A 109 -5.84 6.26 23.72
C ASP A 109 -6.38 4.83 23.53
N MET A 110 -5.58 3.95 22.93
CA MET A 110 -6.01 2.57 22.65
C MET A 110 -4.86 1.56 22.76
N PRO A 111 -5.12 0.28 23.09
CA PRO A 111 -4.08 -0.75 23.09
C PRO A 111 -3.62 -1.09 21.67
N LEU A 112 -2.30 -1.22 21.49
CA LEU A 112 -1.68 -1.88 20.34
C LEU A 112 -1.39 -3.33 20.73
N GLU A 113 -2.04 -4.26 20.05
CA GLU A 113 -1.94 -5.70 20.30
C GLU A 113 -1.03 -6.37 19.26
N GLN A 114 -0.33 -7.43 19.66
CA GLN A 114 0.57 -8.16 18.77
C GLN A 114 -0.21 -8.99 17.73
N ASN A 115 -1.35 -9.53 18.14
CA ASN A 115 -2.22 -10.38 17.33
C ASN A 115 -3.63 -9.78 17.32
N PHE A 116 -4.40 -10.13 16.30
CA PHE A 116 -5.81 -9.79 16.23
C PHE A 116 -6.59 -10.54 17.31
N LYS A 117 -7.68 -9.95 17.83
CA LYS A 117 -8.47 -10.57 18.90
C LYS A 117 -9.06 -11.93 18.50
N SER A 118 -9.29 -12.13 17.21
CA SER A 118 -9.74 -13.39 16.62
C SER A 118 -8.71 -14.52 16.65
N GLU A 119 -7.42 -14.22 16.84
CA GLU A 119 -6.31 -15.20 16.80
C GLU A 119 -5.88 -15.70 18.19
N GLY A 120 -6.62 -15.35 19.25
CA GLY A 120 -6.34 -15.75 20.64
C GLY A 120 -5.56 -14.70 21.44
N SER A 121 -5.66 -14.77 22.77
CA SER A 121 -5.38 -13.69 23.72
C SER A 121 -4.13 -12.84 23.39
N ALA A 122 -4.42 -11.58 23.08
CA ALA A 122 -3.52 -10.53 22.67
C ALA A 122 -2.39 -10.26 23.67
N GLY A 123 -1.15 -10.49 23.23
CA GLY A 123 0.00 -9.87 23.87
C GLY A 123 -0.08 -8.36 23.63
N LEU A 124 -0.45 -7.59 24.67
CA LEU A 124 -0.40 -6.13 24.62
C LEU A 124 1.05 -5.70 24.34
N VAL A 125 1.26 -4.98 23.24
CA VAL A 125 2.57 -4.42 22.90
C VAL A 125 2.80 -3.15 23.71
N ARG A 126 1.85 -2.21 23.61
CA ARG A 126 1.82 -0.94 24.36
C ARG A 126 0.48 -0.24 24.19
N SER A 127 0.24 0.82 24.95
CA SER A 127 -0.83 1.78 24.63
C SER A 127 -0.35 2.80 23.61
N LEU A 128 -1.19 3.09 22.63
CA LEU A 128 -1.13 4.23 21.72
C LEU A 128 -1.80 5.42 22.39
N LYS A 129 -1.23 6.61 22.23
CA LYS A 129 -1.78 7.87 22.71
C LYS A 129 -2.49 8.65 21.61
N ALA A 130 -3.48 9.44 21.99
CA ALA A 130 -4.08 10.43 21.10
C ALA A 130 -3.00 11.27 20.40
N ASP A 131 -3.25 11.62 19.15
CA ASP A 131 -2.36 12.33 18.22
C ASP A 131 -1.08 11.58 17.80
N GLU A 132 -0.86 10.35 18.27
CA GLU A 132 0.20 9.51 17.69
C GLU A 132 -0.11 9.24 16.22
N VAL A 133 0.91 9.37 15.36
CA VAL A 133 0.78 9.11 13.93
C VAL A 133 1.41 7.76 13.59
N LEU A 134 0.60 6.87 13.03
CA LEU A 134 0.98 5.54 12.58
C LEU A 134 1.06 5.47 11.05
N GLU A 135 2.00 4.66 10.60
CA GLU A 135 2.15 4.28 9.20
C GLU A 135 1.25 3.06 8.92
N LEU A 136 0.44 3.11 7.86
CA LEU A 136 -0.29 1.92 7.41
C LEU A 136 0.71 0.96 6.75
N VAL A 137 0.88 -0.21 7.36
CA VAL A 137 1.70 -1.31 6.80
C VAL A 137 0.83 -2.30 6.05
N GLU A 138 -0.32 -2.66 6.61
CA GLU A 138 -1.28 -3.58 6.01
C GLU A 138 -2.70 -3.32 6.55
N GLY A 139 -3.73 -3.60 5.76
CA GLY A 139 -5.14 -3.47 6.09
C GLY A 139 -5.86 -2.41 5.23
N PRO A 140 -7.15 -2.13 5.52
CA PRO A 140 -7.93 -2.63 6.64
C PRO A 140 -8.35 -4.10 6.47
N ARG A 141 -8.27 -4.89 7.55
CA ARG A 141 -8.81 -6.26 7.62
C ARG A 141 -10.20 -6.22 8.26
N LYS A 142 -11.19 -6.88 7.65
CA LYS A 142 -12.53 -7.01 8.25
C LYS A 142 -12.49 -8.08 9.34
N GLU A 143 -12.78 -7.70 10.58
CA GLU A 143 -13.07 -8.65 11.65
C GLU A 143 -14.58 -8.88 11.74
N THR A 144 -15.00 -10.13 11.64
CA THR A 144 -16.37 -10.56 11.94
C THR A 144 -16.40 -11.16 13.34
N TYR A 145 -17.17 -10.57 14.24
CA TYR A 145 -17.43 -11.13 15.56
C TYR A 145 -18.62 -12.11 15.44
N GLU A 146 -18.45 -13.36 15.88
CA GLU A 146 -19.60 -14.25 16.07
C GLU A 146 -20.37 -13.78 17.33
N PRO A 147 -21.70 -13.61 17.24
CA PRO A 147 -22.51 -13.04 18.31
C PRO A 147 -22.47 -13.83 19.62
#